data_AF-A0A3P7S5E8-F1
#
_entry.id   AF-A0A3P7S5E8-F1
#
_cell.length_a   1.000
_cell.length_b   1.000
_cell.length_c   1.000
_cell.angle_alpha   90.00
_cell.angle_beta   90.00
_cell.angle_gamma   90.00
#
_symmetry.space_group_name_H-M   'P 1'
#
loop_
_entity.id
_entity.type
_entity.pdbx_description
1 polymer ?
#
loop_
_entity_poly.entity_id
_entity_poly.type
_entity_poly.pdbx_seq_one_letter_code
_entity_poly.pdbx_strand_id
1 'polypeptide(L)'
;MGITYLTEQWYLLHNFTPPLDRRTDSLTALASINVAKNRFPNILDLLPPDRFRPRLPPNYHSLDLPADYINAVYLDTVGLRDDLILTQTPLRSTVLDFWRMVFEERVRMQPVYPHQLSLFFF
;
A
#
# COMPACT_ATOMS: atom_id res chain seq x y z
N MET A 1 26.58 -19.47 16.81
CA MET A 1 25.39 -18.82 17.39
C MET A 1 24.17 -19.55 16.86
N GLY A 2 23.25 -19.98 17.74
CA GLY A 2 22.06 -20.73 17.34
C GLY A 2 21.02 -19.84 16.64
N ILE A 3 20.07 -20.47 15.95
CA ILE A 3 18.90 -19.79 15.38
C ILE A 3 18.06 -19.27 16.56
N THR A 4 17.65 -18.01 16.50
CA THR A 4 16.79 -17.42 17.54
C THR A 4 15.33 -17.73 17.25
N TYR A 5 14.48 -17.69 18.28
CA TYR A 5 13.02 -17.82 18.11
C TYR A 5 12.45 -16.83 17.07
N LEU A 6 12.92 -15.58 17.07
CA LEU A 6 12.47 -14.58 16.08
C LEU A 6 12.86 -14.96 14.65
N THR A 7 14.03 -15.59 14.48
CA THR A 7 14.47 -16.11 13.19
C THR A 7 13.56 -17.25 12.72
N GLU A 8 13.14 -18.14 13.61
CA GLU A 8 12.17 -19.20 13.27
C GLU A 8 10.80 -18.62 12.91
N GLN A 9 10.29 -17.66 13.69
CA GLN A 9 9.03 -16.99 13.38
C GLN A 9 9.06 -16.28 12.03
N TRP A 10 10.19 -15.64 11.68
CA TRP A 10 10.38 -15.05 10.36
C TRP A 10 10.28 -16.09 9.24
N TYR A 11 10.94 -17.24 9.38
CA TYR A 11 10.84 -18.31 8.39
C TYR A 11 9.42 -18.87 8.26
N LEU A 12 8.71 -19.06 9.37
CA LEU A 12 7.32 -19.50 9.35
C LEU A 12 6.44 -18.52 8.58
N LEU A 13 6.58 -17.22 8.84
CA LEU A 13 5.83 -16.19 8.12
C LEU A 13 6.05 -16.24 6.61
N HIS A 14 7.29 -16.48 6.16
CA HIS A 14 7.61 -16.62 4.73
C HIS A 14 7.04 -17.90 4.10
N ASN A 15 6.85 -18.94 4.91
CA ASN A 15 6.26 -20.19 4.44
C ASN A 15 4.72 -20.11 4.35
N PHE A 16 4.08 -19.34 5.22
CA PHE A 16 2.62 -19.18 5.25
C PHE A 16 2.10 -17.98 4.44
N THR A 17 2.96 -17.00 4.13
CA THR A 17 2.61 -15.88 3.25
C THR A 17 3.04 -16.25 1.84
N PRO A 18 2.11 -16.57 0.92
CA PRO A 18 2.49 -16.88 -0.45
C PRO A 18 3.23 -15.68 -1.05
N PRO A 19 4.35 -15.91 -1.76
CA PRO A 19 5.04 -14.83 -2.44
C PRO A 19 4.10 -14.20 -3.46
N LEU A 20 4.03 -12.86 -3.47
CA LEU A 20 3.25 -12.14 -4.46
C LEU A 20 3.75 -12.50 -5.87
N ASP A 21 2.86 -12.95 -6.74
CA ASP A 21 3.21 -13.22 -8.13
C ASP A 21 3.20 -11.91 -8.92
N ARG A 22 4.39 -11.54 -9.42
CA ARG A 22 4.61 -10.37 -10.29
C ARG A 22 3.62 -10.24 -11.43
N ARG A 23 3.11 -11.38 -11.93
CA ARG A 23 2.30 -11.43 -13.15
C ARG A 23 0.80 -11.36 -12.90
N THR A 24 0.36 -11.51 -11.66
CA THR A 24 -1.06 -11.65 -11.37
C THR A 24 -1.53 -10.77 -10.23
N ASP A 25 -0.66 -10.45 -9.27
CA ASP A 25 -1.11 -9.77 -8.05
C ASP A 25 -0.95 -8.25 -8.08
N SER A 26 0.00 -7.68 -8.84
CA SER A 26 0.30 -6.23 -8.81
C SER A 26 0.44 -5.63 -10.21
N LEU A 27 -0.41 -6.05 -11.16
CA LEU A 27 -0.35 -5.59 -12.55
C LEU A 27 -0.57 -4.09 -12.67
N THR A 28 -1.48 -3.52 -11.87
CA THR A 28 -1.72 -2.05 -11.91
C THR A 28 -0.48 -1.28 -11.46
N ALA A 29 0.20 -1.76 -10.41
CA ALA A 29 1.40 -1.12 -9.87
C ALA A 29 2.59 -1.16 -10.85
N LEU A 30 2.69 -2.26 -11.61
CA LEU A 30 3.75 -2.50 -12.59
C LEU A 30 3.46 -1.91 -13.98
N ALA A 31 2.25 -1.39 -14.23
CA ALA A 31 1.92 -0.72 -15.48
C ALA A 31 2.87 0.47 -15.71
N SER A 32 3.33 0.66 -16.94
CA SER A 32 4.32 1.70 -17.30
C SER A 32 3.92 3.11 -16.84
N ILE A 33 2.62 3.41 -16.82
CA ILE A 33 2.04 4.67 -16.34
C ILE A 33 2.11 4.88 -14.81
N ASN A 34 2.27 3.80 -14.05
CA ASN A 34 2.21 3.79 -12.59
C ASN A 34 3.55 3.45 -11.92
N VAL A 35 4.52 2.88 -12.65
CA VAL A 35 5.84 2.53 -12.11
C VAL A 35 6.51 3.73 -11.42
N ALA A 36 6.41 4.93 -12.01
CA ALA A 36 6.98 6.16 -11.46
C ALA A 36 6.25 6.69 -10.19
N LYS A 37 5.10 6.10 -9.82
CA LYS A 37 4.33 6.44 -8.62
C LYS A 37 4.73 5.58 -7.42
N ASN A 38 5.56 4.56 -7.62
CA ASN A 38 6.08 3.70 -6.56
C ASN A 38 7.43 4.21 -6.07
N ARG A 39 7.61 4.33 -4.75
CA ARG A 39 8.89 4.72 -4.15
C ARG A 39 9.99 3.68 -4.43
N PHE A 40 9.62 2.39 -4.39
CA PHE A 40 10.54 1.27 -4.62
C PHE A 40 9.95 0.28 -5.65
N PRO A 41 9.94 0.63 -6.95
CA PRO A 41 9.26 -0.17 -7.98
C PRO A 41 9.86 -1.57 -8.20
N ASN A 42 11.10 -1.80 -7.75
CA ASN A 42 11.83 -3.06 -7.92
C ASN A 42 11.65 -4.05 -6.74
N ILE A 43 11.02 -3.62 -5.65
CA ILE A 43 10.78 -4.44 -4.45
C ILE A 43 9.30 -4.82 -4.42
N LEU A 44 8.98 -6.06 -4.76
CA LEU A 44 7.59 -6.50 -4.92
C LEU A 44 6.75 -6.44 -3.66
N ASP A 45 7.36 -6.77 -2.52
CA ASP A 45 6.68 -6.77 -1.23
C ASP A 45 6.23 -5.36 -0.81
N LEU A 46 6.71 -4.32 -1.51
CA LEU A 46 6.33 -2.92 -1.32
C LEU A 46 5.38 -2.41 -2.41
N LEU A 47 4.89 -3.28 -3.30
CA LEU A 47 3.86 -2.96 -4.29
C LEU A 47 2.50 -3.43 -3.79
N PRO A 48 1.43 -2.66 -4.04
CA PRO A 48 0.11 -3.03 -3.58
C PRO A 48 -0.44 -4.17 -4.44
N PRO A 49 -1.05 -5.21 -3.85
CA PRO A 49 -1.84 -6.16 -4.60
C PRO A 49 -3.12 -5.49 -5.16
N ASP A 50 -3.48 -5.79 -6.40
CA ASP A 50 -4.63 -5.24 -7.13
C ASP A 50 -5.96 -5.49 -6.41
N ARG A 51 -6.05 -6.57 -5.62
CA ARG A 51 -7.25 -6.95 -4.86
C ARG A 51 -7.49 -6.08 -3.62
N PHE A 52 -6.43 -5.49 -3.06
CA PHE A 52 -6.50 -4.78 -1.78
C PHE A 52 -6.17 -3.30 -1.91
N ARG A 53 -5.93 -2.78 -3.12
CA ARG A 53 -5.60 -1.37 -3.31
C ARG A 53 -6.86 -0.48 -3.32
N PRO A 54 -6.77 0.76 -2.82
CA PRO A 54 -7.75 1.79 -3.13
C PRO A 54 -7.82 2.08 -4.63
N ARG A 55 -8.99 2.50 -5.10
CA ARG A 55 -9.21 2.95 -6.48
C ARG A 55 -9.59 4.42 -6.44
N LEU A 56 -8.68 5.28 -6.87
CA LEU A 56 -8.95 6.72 -6.84
C LEU A 56 -10.06 7.09 -7.84
N PRO A 57 -10.98 7.99 -7.45
CA PRO A 57 -12.00 8.50 -8.37
C PRO A 57 -11.31 9.29 -9.49
N PRO A 58 -11.90 9.43 -10.69
CA PRO A 58 -11.27 10.14 -11.80
C PRO A 58 -10.76 11.53 -11.42
N ASN A 59 -9.57 11.90 -11.91
CA ASN A 59 -9.08 13.27 -11.75
C ASN A 59 -9.72 14.16 -12.83
N TYR A 60 -10.84 14.80 -12.50
CA TYR A 60 -11.56 15.68 -13.42
C TYR A 60 -10.77 16.95 -13.82
N HIS A 61 -9.63 17.22 -13.17
CA HIS A 61 -8.76 18.37 -13.47
C HIS A 61 -7.51 18.00 -14.28
N SER A 62 -7.27 16.73 -14.61
CA SER A 62 -6.18 16.32 -15.51
C SER A 62 -6.71 15.68 -16.78
N LEU A 63 -6.10 16.03 -17.92
CA LEU A 63 -6.36 15.40 -19.22
C LEU A 63 -5.74 13.99 -19.33
N ASP A 64 -4.90 13.60 -18.38
CA ASP A 64 -4.29 12.28 -18.35
C ASP A 64 -5.36 11.21 -18.04
N LEU A 65 -5.21 10.06 -18.72
CA LEU A 65 -6.00 8.82 -18.55
C LEU A 65 -6.28 8.53 -17.07
N PRO A 66 -7.38 7.81 -16.73
CA PRO A 66 -7.81 7.65 -15.34
C PRO A 66 -6.67 7.10 -14.46
N ALA A 67 -6.10 8.00 -13.67
CA ALA A 67 -5.11 7.69 -12.66
C ALA A 67 -5.85 7.22 -11.39
N ASP A 68 -6.35 5.99 -11.43
CA ASP A 68 -7.02 5.33 -10.30
C ASP A 68 -6.02 4.71 -9.30
N TYR A 69 -4.73 4.90 -9.54
CA TYR A 69 -3.64 4.23 -8.84
C TYR A 69 -2.92 5.14 -7.83
N ILE A 70 -2.77 4.62 -6.61
CA ILE A 70 -1.83 5.04 -5.58
C ILE A 70 -1.25 3.79 -4.92
N ASN A 71 0.01 3.85 -4.48
CA ASN A 71 0.61 2.75 -3.71
C ASN A 71 0.07 2.77 -2.26
N ALA A 72 -1.04 2.08 -2.08
CA ALA A 72 -1.70 1.87 -0.81
C ALA A 72 -2.48 0.54 -0.81
N VAL A 73 -2.75 0.00 0.37
CA VAL A 73 -3.56 -1.21 0.58
C VAL A 73 -4.50 -1.03 1.76
N TYR A 74 -5.70 -1.59 1.67
CA TYR A 74 -6.58 -1.80 2.81
C TYR A 74 -6.05 -2.96 3.66
N LEU A 75 -6.14 -2.79 4.98
CA LEU A 75 -5.83 -3.81 5.97
C LEU A 75 -7.02 -3.99 6.91
N ASP A 76 -7.32 -5.25 7.19
CA ASP A 76 -8.27 -5.62 8.22
C ASP A 76 -7.66 -5.40 9.62
N THR A 77 -8.51 -5.02 10.57
CA THR A 77 -8.19 -5.03 12.00
C THR A 77 -9.07 -6.06 12.72
N VAL A 78 -8.89 -6.20 14.03
CA VAL A 78 -9.65 -7.17 14.82
C VAL A 78 -11.14 -6.82 14.78
N GLY A 79 -11.90 -7.56 13.97
CA GLY A 79 -13.35 -7.43 13.84
C GLY A 79 -13.84 -6.41 12.82
N LEU A 80 -12.94 -5.74 12.09
CA LEU A 80 -13.28 -4.75 11.07
C LEU A 80 -12.53 -5.02 9.77
N ARG A 81 -13.26 -5.03 8.65
CA ARG A 81 -12.67 -5.14 7.32
C ARG A 81 -12.32 -3.77 6.77
N ASP A 82 -11.22 -3.71 6.00
CA ASP A 82 -10.77 -2.50 5.31
C ASP A 82 -10.66 -1.27 6.25
N ASP A 83 -10.29 -1.51 7.52
CA ASP A 83 -10.34 -0.52 8.59
C ASP A 83 -9.13 0.42 8.58
N LEU A 84 -8.00 -0.06 8.08
CA LEU A 84 -6.77 0.72 7.94
C LEU A 84 -6.36 0.82 6.49
N ILE A 85 -5.76 1.97 6.13
CA ILE A 85 -5.07 2.14 4.87
C ILE A 85 -3.58 2.25 5.16
N LEU A 86 -2.82 1.30 4.66
CA LEU A 86 -1.36 1.34 4.64
C LEU A 86 -0.90 1.96 3.33
N THR A 87 0.01 2.94 3.37
CA THR A 87 0.51 3.59 2.14
C THR A 87 1.98 3.97 2.25
N GLN A 88 2.67 4.02 1.12
CA GLN A 88 4.01 4.60 1.08
C GLN A 88 3.97 6.09 1.48
N THR A 89 5.11 6.61 1.92
CA THR A 89 5.32 8.05 2.05
C THR A 89 5.08 8.72 0.68
N PRO A 90 4.19 9.72 0.57
CA PRO A 90 3.90 10.37 -0.70
C PRO A 90 5.16 10.87 -1.40
N LEU A 91 5.25 10.65 -2.71
CA LEU A 91 6.27 11.25 -3.56
C LEU A 91 5.81 12.67 -3.90
N ARG A 92 6.74 13.54 -4.34
CA ARG A 92 6.37 14.87 -4.82
C ARG A 92 5.31 14.81 -5.93
N SER A 93 5.38 13.80 -6.80
CA SER A 93 4.43 13.57 -7.88
C SER A 93 3.10 12.96 -7.44
N THR A 94 2.99 12.39 -6.24
CA THR A 94 1.79 11.68 -5.77
C THR A 94 1.12 12.34 -4.56
N VAL A 95 1.54 13.55 -4.15
CA VAL A 95 0.91 14.30 -3.05
C VAL A 95 -0.58 14.55 -3.32
N LEU A 96 -0.94 14.90 -4.56
CA LEU A 96 -2.34 15.11 -4.93
C LEU A 96 -3.15 13.81 -4.85
N ASP A 97 -2.60 12.72 -5.35
CA ASP A 97 -3.23 11.38 -5.29
C ASP A 97 -3.44 10.93 -3.84
N PHE A 98 -2.49 11.23 -2.95
CA PHE A 98 -2.61 10.96 -1.51
C PHE A 98 -3.78 11.73 -0.89
N TRP A 99 -3.89 13.03 -1.15
CA TRP A 99 -5.01 13.82 -0.61
C TRP A 99 -6.36 13.43 -1.21
N ARG A 100 -6.39 13.04 -2.49
CA ARG A 100 -7.59 12.46 -3.12
C ARG A 100 -8.04 11.19 -2.39
N MET A 101 -7.11 10.29 -2.08
CA MET A 101 -7.38 9.09 -1.29
C MET A 101 -7.94 9.44 0.10
N VAL A 102 -7.26 10.32 0.83
CA VAL A 102 -7.68 10.72 2.19
C VAL A 102 -9.10 11.30 2.20
N PHE A 103 -9.41 12.15 1.20
CA PHE A 103 -10.73 12.76 1.07
C PHE A 103 -11.81 11.73 0.74
N GLU A 104 -11.58 10.87 -0.26
CA GLU A 104 -12.57 9.89 -0.74
C GLU A 104 -12.89 8.84 0.33
N GLU A 105 -11.85 8.28 0.94
CA GLU A 105 -11.96 7.24 1.96
C GLU A 105 -12.44 7.78 3.32
N ARG A 106 -12.68 9.10 3.42
CA ARG A 106 -13.06 9.81 4.65
C ARG A 106 -12.15 9.46 5.82
N VAL A 107 -10.85 9.33 5.54
CA VAL A 107 -9.86 8.89 6.52
C VAL A 107 -9.80 9.90 7.65
N ARG A 108 -9.99 9.42 8.88
CA ARG A 108 -9.63 10.20 10.07
C ARG A 108 -8.17 9.98 10.35
N MET A 109 -7.35 11.00 10.15
CA MET A 109 -5.94 10.95 10.52
C MET A 109 -5.85 10.81 12.05
N GLN A 110 -5.44 9.64 12.53
CA GLN A 110 -5.06 9.48 13.93
C GLN A 110 -3.59 9.93 14.08
N PRO A 111 -3.27 10.79 15.07
CA PRO A 111 -1.89 11.19 15.31
C PRO A 111 -1.04 9.97 15.68
N VAL A 112 0.18 9.91 15.15
CA VAL A 112 1.17 8.89 15.47
C VAL A 112 1.62 9.08 16.92
N TYR A 113 1.07 8.28 17.84
CA TYR A 113 1.67 8.11 19.16
C TYR A 113 2.69 6.97 19.07
N PRO A 114 3.91 7.12 19.64
CA PRO A 114 5.01 6.17 19.47
C PRO A 114 4.78 4.76 20.07
N HIS A 115 3.58 4.43 20.55
CA HIS A 115 3.32 3.19 21.29
C HIS A 115 2.04 2.41 20.94
N GLN A 116 1.21 2.82 19.97
CA GLN A 116 0.08 1.99 19.48
C GLN A 116 -0.14 2.22 17.97
N LEU A 117 -0.22 1.13 17.19
CA LEU A 117 -0.13 1.08 15.72
C LEU A 117 -1.39 1.63 15.02
N SER A 118 -1.40 2.25 13.83
CA SER A 118 -0.56 3.25 13.14
C SER A 118 -1.08 3.38 11.69
N LEU A 119 -1.27 4.59 11.17
CA LEU A 119 -1.18 4.81 9.72
C LEU A 119 0.33 4.76 9.40
N PHE A 120 0.83 3.62 8.90
CA PHE A 120 2.27 3.50 8.64
C PHE A 120 2.61 4.19 7.32
N PHE A 121 3.53 5.16 7.38
CA PHE A 121 4.29 5.61 6.23
C PHE A 121 5.55 4.73 6.15
N PHE A 122 5.72 3.96 5.08
CA PHE A 122 7.02 3.38 4.70
C PHE A 122 7.74 4.28 3.68
#